data_AF-A0A7K3MUX7-F1
#
_entry.id   AF-A0A7K3MUX7-F1
#
_cell.length_a   1.000
_cell.length_b   1.000
_cell.length_c   1.000
_cell.angle_alpha   90.00
_cell.angle_beta   90.00
_cell.angle_gamma   90.00
#
_symmetry.space_group_name_H-M   'P 1'
#
loop_
_entity.id
_entity.type
_entity.pdbx_description
1 polymer ?
#
loop_
_entity_poly.entity_id
_entity_poly.type
_entity_poly.pdbx_seq_one_letter_code
_entity_poly.pdbx_strand_id
1 'polypeptide(L)'
;QEFPDQKAFEKEPRQFKDKEEWRRDNVDLIIKQIRDTIIANKPEVEFGISPFGVWRNKSKDSEGSNTVAGVTNYDDLYANILKWQKENWIDYVTPQLYWHIGFEKADFEVLAKWWSAHKYGAKVYVGQADYRISKTSKDIEWRSPDQIVKQIEMIRSLPLIDGSMHFTASTFLKMGDTLRKPLIQKPYKYIALAPEASRITKIVPQSPINAIVTIEGSKTRLAWQAGANNHKFVIYKFSKGKMTDFSNSENIYYVTTDTKLEVSNLDLKNYSYAITALSQTQTESTPIQFILK
;
A
#
# COMPACT_ATOMS: atom_id res chain seq x y z
N GLN A 1 -30.38 4.43 11.86
CA GLN A 1 -30.62 4.86 13.26
C GLN A 1 -29.98 6.22 13.42
N GLU A 2 -30.67 7.18 14.02
CA GLU A 2 -30.08 8.50 14.26
C GLU A 2 -29.00 8.41 15.36
N PHE A 3 -27.89 9.14 15.20
CA PHE A 3 -26.90 9.29 16.26
C PHE A 3 -27.49 10.10 17.43
N PRO A 4 -27.35 9.66 18.69
CA PRO A 4 -27.94 10.33 19.85
C PRO A 4 -27.09 11.54 20.29
N ASP A 5 -26.79 12.46 19.38
CA ASP A 5 -25.82 13.55 19.55
C ASP A 5 -26.45 14.96 19.52
N GLN A 6 -27.78 15.05 19.53
CA GLN A 6 -28.50 16.33 19.55
C GLN A 6 -28.05 17.24 20.71
N LYS A 7 -27.92 16.67 21.92
CA LYS A 7 -27.45 17.42 23.10
C LYS A 7 -26.02 17.94 22.94
N ALA A 8 -25.17 17.19 22.24
CA ALA A 8 -23.79 17.61 21.97
C ALA A 8 -23.76 18.75 20.94
N PHE A 9 -24.58 18.66 19.89
CA PHE A 9 -24.72 19.72 18.90
C PHE A 9 -25.26 21.03 19.48
N GLU A 10 -26.29 20.96 20.33
CA GLU A 10 -26.86 22.14 21.01
C GLU A 10 -25.86 22.80 21.96
N LYS A 11 -25.02 21.99 22.62
CA LYS A 11 -24.02 22.50 23.57
C LYS A 11 -22.82 23.14 22.85
N GLU A 12 -22.33 22.52 21.79
CA GLU A 12 -21.09 22.93 21.11
C GLU A 12 -21.27 23.02 19.57
N PRO A 13 -22.17 23.90 19.07
CA PRO A 13 -22.52 23.92 17.65
C PRO A 13 -21.40 24.42 16.74
N ARG A 14 -20.37 25.08 17.29
CA ARG A 14 -19.24 25.68 16.54
C ARG A 14 -19.68 26.46 15.28
N GLN A 15 -20.74 27.26 15.41
CA GLN A 15 -21.37 28.07 14.36
C GLN A 15 -22.08 27.28 13.24
N PHE A 16 -22.06 25.95 13.27
CA PHE A 16 -22.82 25.13 12.32
C PHE A 16 -24.31 25.20 12.61
N LYS A 17 -25.10 25.44 11.57
CA LYS A 17 -26.57 25.36 11.60
C LYS A 17 -27.08 23.99 11.17
N ASP A 18 -26.30 23.31 10.34
CA ASP A 18 -26.55 21.95 9.89
C ASP A 18 -25.78 20.97 10.78
N LYS A 19 -26.51 20.03 11.39
CA LYS A 19 -25.95 18.99 12.26
C LYS A 19 -25.05 18.04 11.48
N GLU A 20 -25.29 17.81 10.20
CA GLU A 20 -24.44 16.93 9.38
C GLU A 20 -23.08 17.56 9.07
N GLU A 21 -23.04 18.87 8.78
CA GLU A 21 -21.78 19.61 8.63
C GLU A 21 -21.00 19.64 9.95
N TRP A 22 -21.70 19.82 11.07
CA TRP A 22 -21.08 19.75 12.40
C TRP A 22 -20.47 18.37 12.69
N ARG A 23 -21.15 17.29 12.29
CA ARG A 23 -20.62 15.92 12.40
C ARG A 23 -19.38 15.75 11.52
N ARG A 24 -19.38 16.24 10.29
CA ARG A 24 -18.19 16.22 9.40
C ARG A 24 -17.02 16.97 10.03
N ASP A 25 -17.27 18.16 10.58
CA ASP A 25 -16.26 18.95 11.26
C ASP A 25 -15.69 18.25 12.51
N ASN A 26 -16.52 17.55 13.29
CA ASN A 26 -16.03 16.74 14.42
C ASN A 26 -15.01 15.68 13.96
N VAL A 27 -15.31 14.96 12.87
CA VAL A 27 -14.41 13.93 12.33
C VAL A 27 -13.14 14.58 11.76
N ASP A 28 -13.28 15.68 11.00
CA ASP A 28 -12.17 16.47 10.46
C ASP A 28 -11.19 16.90 11.56
N LEU A 29 -11.70 17.40 12.69
CA LEU A 29 -10.88 17.82 13.83
C LEU A 29 -10.07 16.65 14.41
N ILE A 30 -10.68 15.47 14.57
CA ILE A 30 -9.99 14.28 15.09
C ILE A 30 -8.87 13.86 14.12
N ILE A 31 -9.17 13.78 12.82
CA ILE A 31 -8.18 13.41 11.81
C ILE A 31 -7.00 14.39 11.81
N LYS A 32 -7.28 15.70 11.83
CA LYS A 32 -6.25 16.73 11.90
C LYS A 32 -5.41 16.64 13.17
N GLN A 33 -6.05 16.44 14.33
CA GLN A 33 -5.35 16.32 15.62
C GLN A 33 -4.43 15.09 15.66
N ILE A 34 -4.85 13.94 15.13
CA ILE A 34 -4.01 12.75 15.03
C ILE A 34 -2.79 13.04 14.15
N ARG A 35 -3.00 13.62 12.97
CA ARG A 35 -1.91 14.00 12.06
C ARG A 35 -0.92 14.96 12.71
N ASP A 36 -1.42 16.03 13.33
CA ASP A 36 -0.58 17.05 13.96
C ASP A 36 0.21 16.45 15.14
N THR A 37 -0.40 15.52 15.89
CA THR A 37 0.27 14.78 16.97
C THR A 37 1.38 13.86 16.44
N ILE A 38 1.14 13.14 15.35
CA ILE A 38 2.16 12.27 14.72
C ILE A 38 3.35 13.11 14.27
N ILE A 39 3.11 14.23 13.57
CA ILE A 39 4.19 15.08 13.08
C ILE A 39 5.00 15.72 14.21
N ALA A 40 4.35 16.11 15.31
CA ALA A 40 5.04 16.68 16.46
C ALA A 40 5.95 15.68 17.19
N ASN A 41 5.69 14.36 17.08
CA ASN A 41 6.40 13.33 17.86
C ASN A 41 7.29 12.42 17.02
N LYS A 42 6.82 12.00 15.84
CA LYS A 42 7.46 11.05 14.92
C LYS A 42 7.10 11.39 13.46
N PRO A 43 7.67 12.47 12.89
CA PRO A 43 7.32 12.93 11.55
C PRO A 43 7.69 11.96 10.42
N GLU A 44 8.36 10.85 10.72
CA GLU A 44 8.69 9.74 9.84
C GLU A 44 7.63 8.60 9.80
N VAL A 45 6.51 8.74 10.52
CA VAL A 45 5.42 7.75 10.55
C VAL A 45 4.31 8.15 9.58
N GLU A 46 3.92 7.23 8.68
CA GLU A 46 2.75 7.41 7.81
C GLU A 46 1.44 7.26 8.60
N PHE A 47 0.49 8.17 8.36
CA PHE A 47 -0.89 8.12 8.84
C PHE A 47 -1.84 7.92 7.67
N GLY A 48 -2.65 6.87 7.71
CA GLY A 48 -3.65 6.63 6.68
C GLY A 48 -4.96 6.08 7.20
N ILE A 49 -6.00 6.17 6.36
CA ILE A 49 -7.36 5.79 6.70
C ILE A 49 -7.88 4.79 5.66
N SER A 50 -8.62 3.77 6.11
CA SER A 50 -9.34 2.85 5.23
C SER A 50 -10.85 3.15 5.23
N PRO A 51 -11.33 4.04 4.35
CA PRO A 51 -12.75 4.39 4.26
C PRO A 51 -13.55 3.32 3.51
N PHE A 52 -14.88 3.44 3.54
CA PHE A 52 -15.73 2.68 2.61
C PHE A 52 -15.37 3.00 1.15
N GLY A 53 -15.65 2.09 0.23
CA GLY A 53 -15.26 2.28 -1.16
C GLY A 53 -15.96 3.42 -1.90
N VAL A 54 -17.13 3.89 -1.43
CA VAL A 54 -17.87 5.00 -2.06
C VAL A 54 -17.78 6.26 -1.19
N TRP A 55 -17.13 7.30 -1.70
CA TRP A 55 -17.10 8.61 -1.02
C TRP A 55 -18.48 9.27 -1.04
N ARG A 56 -19.04 9.46 -2.25
CA ARG A 56 -20.39 9.96 -2.54
C ARG A 56 -20.89 9.38 -3.84
N ASN A 57 -22.21 9.25 -3.98
CA ASN A 57 -22.83 8.90 -5.25
C ASN A 57 -22.95 10.14 -6.16
N LYS A 58 -22.76 9.95 -7.47
CA LYS A 58 -22.87 11.02 -8.47
C LYS A 58 -24.23 11.75 -8.47
N SER A 59 -25.29 11.07 -8.03
CA SER A 59 -26.64 11.66 -7.91
C SER A 59 -26.77 12.69 -6.77
N LYS A 60 -25.82 12.71 -5.83
CA LYS A 60 -25.77 13.65 -4.70
C LYS A 60 -24.72 14.75 -4.91
N ASP A 61 -23.64 14.43 -5.62
CA ASP A 61 -22.51 15.33 -5.84
C ASP A 61 -21.88 15.03 -7.21
N SER A 62 -21.62 16.05 -8.02
CA SER A 62 -21.01 15.87 -9.35
C SER A 62 -19.59 15.30 -9.30
N GLU A 63 -18.85 15.50 -8.19
CA GLU A 63 -17.55 14.85 -7.95
C GLU A 63 -17.71 13.38 -7.54
N GLY A 64 -18.91 12.93 -7.19
CA GLY A 64 -19.19 11.57 -6.73
C GLY A 64 -18.94 10.49 -7.80
N SER A 65 -18.70 9.26 -7.33
CA SER A 65 -18.54 8.11 -8.22
C SER A 65 -19.85 7.74 -8.91
N ASN A 66 -19.78 7.17 -10.12
CA ASN A 66 -20.95 6.67 -10.84
C ASN A 66 -21.47 5.36 -10.21
N THR A 67 -22.02 5.49 -9.00
CA THR A 67 -22.49 4.42 -8.12
C THR A 67 -23.83 4.79 -7.51
N VAL A 68 -24.50 3.78 -6.94
CA VAL A 68 -25.76 3.93 -6.19
C VAL A 68 -25.67 3.19 -4.86
N ALA A 69 -24.58 3.44 -4.12
CA ALA A 69 -24.35 2.82 -2.82
C ALA A 69 -25.37 3.34 -1.79
N GLY A 70 -25.83 2.44 -0.91
CA GLY A 70 -26.79 2.78 0.14
C GLY A 70 -26.18 3.52 1.33
N VAL A 71 -24.87 3.41 1.53
CA VAL A 71 -24.11 4.10 2.59
C VAL A 71 -22.83 4.67 1.96
N THR A 72 -22.56 5.95 2.15
CA THR A 72 -21.37 6.64 1.63
C THR A 72 -20.53 7.24 2.76
N ASN A 73 -19.26 7.54 2.50
CA ASN A 73 -18.41 8.13 3.52
C ASN A 73 -18.88 9.53 3.93
N TYR A 74 -19.24 10.38 2.97
CA TYR A 74 -19.52 11.78 3.27
C TYR A 74 -20.92 11.99 3.87
N ASP A 75 -21.92 11.28 3.35
CA ASP A 75 -23.32 11.53 3.69
C ASP A 75 -23.72 10.80 4.97
N ASP A 76 -23.25 9.56 5.17
CA ASP A 76 -23.68 8.71 6.28
C ASP A 76 -22.63 8.54 7.39
N LEU A 77 -21.34 8.53 7.03
CA LEU A 77 -20.23 8.35 7.98
C LEU A 77 -19.54 9.67 8.35
N TYR A 78 -19.96 10.79 7.76
CA TYR A 78 -19.43 12.13 7.97
C TYR A 78 -17.90 12.23 7.76
N ALA A 79 -17.35 11.39 6.90
CA ALA A 79 -15.93 11.27 6.64
C ALA A 79 -15.54 12.00 5.34
N ASN A 80 -14.87 13.16 5.48
CA ASN A 80 -14.51 14.03 4.36
C ASN A 80 -13.16 13.65 3.73
N ILE A 81 -13.06 12.42 3.21
CA ILE A 81 -11.79 11.83 2.75
C ILE A 81 -11.08 12.71 1.72
N LEU A 82 -11.81 13.30 0.78
CA LEU A 82 -11.22 14.17 -0.24
C LEU A 82 -10.58 15.42 0.38
N LYS A 83 -11.22 16.03 1.40
CA LYS A 83 -10.62 17.15 2.15
C LYS A 83 -9.33 16.71 2.82
N TRP A 84 -9.32 15.57 3.52
CA TRP A 84 -8.12 15.09 4.23
C TRP A 84 -6.95 14.84 3.30
N GLN A 85 -7.22 14.36 2.08
CA GLN A 85 -6.19 14.17 1.08
C GLN A 85 -5.69 15.49 0.48
N LYS A 86 -6.60 16.42 0.13
CA LYS A 86 -6.29 17.75 -0.42
C LYS A 86 -5.48 18.60 0.56
N GLU A 87 -5.79 18.50 1.86
CA GLU A 87 -5.14 19.26 2.94
C GLU A 87 -3.87 18.59 3.50
N ASN A 88 -3.42 17.46 2.93
CA ASN A 88 -2.29 16.68 3.44
C ASN A 88 -2.44 16.26 4.92
N TRP A 89 -3.65 15.87 5.33
CA TRP A 89 -3.92 15.35 6.68
C TRP A 89 -3.73 13.83 6.78
N ILE A 90 -3.69 13.13 5.65
CA ILE A 90 -3.35 11.71 5.57
C ILE A 90 -2.27 11.48 4.52
N ASP A 91 -1.39 10.52 4.75
CA ASP A 91 -0.30 10.12 3.85
C ASP A 91 -0.78 9.10 2.82
N TYR A 92 -1.73 8.24 3.20
CA TYR A 92 -2.36 7.28 2.32
C TYR A 92 -3.84 7.05 2.64
N VAL A 93 -4.57 6.54 1.65
CA VAL A 93 -5.96 6.09 1.77
C VAL A 93 -6.07 4.65 1.28
N THR A 94 -6.93 3.86 1.94
CA THR A 94 -7.21 2.47 1.57
C THR A 94 -8.70 2.25 1.35
N PRO A 95 -9.29 2.66 0.22
CA PRO A 95 -10.71 2.48 -0.03
C PRO A 95 -11.09 1.00 -0.08
N GLN A 96 -12.12 0.63 0.67
CA GLN A 96 -12.62 -0.74 0.76
C GLN A 96 -13.45 -1.10 -0.48
N LEU A 97 -12.79 -1.49 -1.58
CA LEU A 97 -13.45 -1.88 -2.84
C LEU A 97 -13.87 -3.35 -2.81
N TYR A 98 -14.82 -3.67 -1.94
CA TYR A 98 -15.19 -5.04 -1.60
C TYR A 98 -16.28 -5.66 -2.50
N TRP A 99 -16.43 -5.12 -3.71
CA TRP A 99 -17.34 -5.59 -4.74
C TRP A 99 -16.56 -6.22 -5.89
N HIS A 100 -17.21 -7.09 -6.64
CA HIS A 100 -16.60 -7.67 -7.84
C HIS A 100 -16.61 -6.65 -8.98
N ILE A 101 -15.77 -6.91 -9.99
CA ILE A 101 -15.80 -6.17 -11.26
C ILE A 101 -17.16 -6.43 -11.91
N GLY A 102 -17.83 -5.37 -12.37
CA GLY A 102 -19.17 -5.46 -12.96
C GLY A 102 -20.33 -5.42 -11.96
N PHE A 103 -20.09 -5.22 -10.66
CA PHE A 103 -21.18 -5.10 -9.69
C PHE A 103 -22.00 -3.82 -9.90
N GLU A 104 -23.29 -3.96 -10.25
CA GLU A 104 -24.14 -2.87 -10.73
C GLU A 104 -24.15 -1.61 -9.82
N LYS A 105 -24.20 -1.78 -8.50
CA LYS A 105 -24.37 -0.64 -7.58
C LYS A 105 -23.06 0.06 -7.22
N ALA A 106 -21.94 -0.65 -7.31
CA ALA A 106 -20.64 -0.23 -6.81
C ALA A 106 -19.51 -1.00 -7.51
N ASP A 107 -19.43 -0.88 -8.83
CA ASP A 107 -18.47 -1.61 -9.65
C ASP A 107 -17.03 -1.30 -9.20
N PHE A 108 -16.25 -2.36 -8.97
CA PHE A 108 -14.83 -2.25 -8.64
C PHE A 108 -14.07 -1.37 -9.63
N GLU A 109 -14.28 -1.54 -10.94
CA GLU A 109 -13.54 -0.79 -11.96
C GLU A 109 -13.85 0.71 -11.91
N VAL A 110 -15.14 1.03 -11.80
CA VAL A 110 -15.62 2.41 -11.68
C VAL A 110 -14.99 3.08 -10.46
N LEU A 111 -14.99 2.39 -9.32
CA LEU A 111 -14.44 2.93 -8.09
C LEU A 111 -12.91 3.02 -8.11
N ALA A 112 -12.22 2.02 -8.66
CA ALA A 112 -10.76 2.06 -8.79
C ALA A 112 -10.31 3.25 -9.65
N LYS A 113 -10.97 3.48 -10.80
CA LYS A 113 -10.73 4.66 -11.64
C LYS A 113 -11.05 5.97 -10.91
N TRP A 114 -12.14 6.00 -10.17
CA TRP A 114 -12.53 7.18 -9.39
C TRP A 114 -11.48 7.52 -8.33
N TRP A 115 -11.06 6.56 -7.51
CA TRP A 115 -10.03 6.78 -6.49
C TRP A 115 -8.67 7.13 -7.09
N SER A 116 -8.32 6.52 -8.22
CA SER A 116 -7.13 6.88 -9.00
C SER A 116 -7.15 8.37 -9.40
N ALA A 117 -8.28 8.88 -9.88
CA ALA A 117 -8.42 10.29 -10.27
C ALA A 117 -8.45 11.26 -9.06
N HIS A 118 -8.81 10.77 -7.88
CA HIS A 118 -8.94 11.57 -6.66
C HIS A 118 -7.79 11.31 -5.68
N LYS A 119 -6.58 10.99 -6.16
CA LYS A 119 -5.40 10.72 -5.32
C LYS A 119 -4.96 11.93 -4.47
N TYR A 120 -5.00 13.12 -5.08
CA TYR A 120 -4.54 14.40 -4.51
C TYR A 120 -3.14 14.40 -3.88
N GLY A 121 -2.30 13.42 -4.23
CA GLY A 121 -0.93 13.25 -3.72
C GLY A 121 -0.78 12.29 -2.54
N ALA A 122 -1.87 11.79 -1.95
CA ALA A 122 -1.83 10.70 -0.98
C ALA A 122 -1.57 9.39 -1.71
N LYS A 123 -0.96 8.37 -1.09
CA LYS A 123 -0.94 7.05 -1.73
C LYS A 123 -2.34 6.42 -1.69
N VAL A 124 -2.70 5.65 -2.70
CA VAL A 124 -3.99 4.94 -2.79
C VAL A 124 -3.71 3.45 -2.86
N TYR A 125 -4.15 2.72 -1.84
CA TYR A 125 -4.05 1.26 -1.78
C TYR A 125 -5.44 0.64 -1.83
N VAL A 126 -5.75 -0.17 -2.84
CA VAL A 126 -7.10 -0.74 -2.94
C VAL A 126 -7.31 -1.84 -1.90
N GLY A 127 -8.37 -1.71 -1.09
CA GLY A 127 -8.80 -2.75 -0.17
C GLY A 127 -9.41 -3.94 -0.93
N GLN A 128 -8.79 -5.11 -0.82
CA GLN A 128 -9.18 -6.37 -1.45
C GLN A 128 -10.00 -7.24 -0.49
N ALA A 129 -11.15 -7.74 -0.92
CA ALA A 129 -12.08 -8.51 -0.09
C ALA A 129 -11.85 -10.02 -0.20
N ASP A 130 -10.68 -10.51 0.20
CA ASP A 130 -10.34 -11.94 0.07
C ASP A 130 -11.38 -12.86 0.75
N TYR A 131 -11.99 -12.38 1.84
CA TYR A 131 -13.02 -13.11 2.60
C TYR A 131 -14.31 -13.40 1.81
N ARG A 132 -14.53 -12.72 0.69
CA ARG A 132 -15.66 -12.98 -0.21
C ARG A 132 -15.48 -14.26 -1.01
N ILE A 133 -14.23 -14.73 -1.19
CA ILE A 133 -13.97 -15.90 -2.02
C ILE A 133 -14.59 -17.15 -1.38
N SER A 134 -15.58 -17.72 -2.07
CA SER A 134 -16.25 -18.95 -1.63
C SER A 134 -16.89 -19.67 -2.80
N LYS A 135 -16.67 -20.99 -2.91
CA LYS A 135 -17.28 -21.84 -3.94
C LYS A 135 -18.83 -21.79 -3.93
N THR A 136 -19.42 -21.44 -2.79
CA THR A 136 -20.88 -21.35 -2.59
C THR A 136 -21.38 -19.89 -2.57
N SER A 137 -20.56 -18.93 -2.97
CA SER A 137 -20.97 -17.53 -3.09
C SER A 137 -22.20 -17.38 -4.00
N LYS A 138 -23.11 -16.47 -3.62
CA LYS A 138 -24.26 -16.09 -4.44
C LYS A 138 -23.81 -15.35 -5.70
N ASP A 139 -22.85 -14.45 -5.56
CA ASP A 139 -22.20 -13.79 -6.70
C ASP A 139 -21.17 -14.75 -7.29
N ILE A 140 -21.30 -15.05 -8.58
CA ILE A 140 -20.52 -16.09 -9.26
C ILE A 140 -19.05 -15.70 -9.39
N GLU A 141 -18.76 -14.41 -9.49
CA GLU A 141 -17.44 -13.80 -9.58
C GLU A 141 -16.59 -14.15 -8.36
N TRP A 142 -17.20 -14.16 -7.16
CA TRP A 142 -16.54 -14.51 -5.91
C TRP A 142 -16.33 -16.02 -5.72
N ARG A 143 -16.74 -16.88 -6.66
CA ARG A 143 -16.48 -18.33 -6.56
C ARG A 143 -15.06 -18.74 -6.93
N SER A 144 -14.29 -17.84 -7.55
CA SER A 144 -12.91 -18.08 -7.97
C SER A 144 -11.96 -17.02 -7.39
N PRO A 145 -10.73 -17.41 -6.99
CA PRO A 145 -9.67 -16.44 -6.67
C PRO A 145 -9.26 -15.57 -7.87
N ASP A 146 -9.64 -15.96 -9.10
CA ASP A 146 -9.39 -15.16 -10.31
C ASP A 146 -9.99 -13.75 -10.22
N GLN A 147 -11.03 -13.55 -9.42
CA GLN A 147 -11.59 -12.22 -9.21
C GLN A 147 -10.58 -11.26 -8.59
N ILE A 148 -9.84 -11.70 -7.56
CA ILE A 148 -8.79 -10.89 -6.93
C ILE A 148 -7.61 -10.69 -7.90
N VAL A 149 -7.25 -11.71 -8.68
CA VAL A 149 -6.19 -11.59 -9.70
C VAL A 149 -6.55 -10.51 -10.72
N LYS A 150 -7.75 -10.55 -11.29
CA LYS A 150 -8.24 -9.57 -12.26
C LYS A 150 -8.29 -8.16 -11.66
N GLN A 151 -8.73 -8.03 -10.41
CA GLN A 151 -8.73 -6.75 -9.70
C GLN A 151 -7.31 -6.17 -9.57
N ILE A 152 -6.33 -6.99 -9.18
CA ILE A 152 -4.94 -6.53 -9.04
C ILE A 152 -4.33 -6.18 -10.41
N GLU A 153 -4.57 -7.00 -11.44
CA GLU A 153 -4.13 -6.71 -12.81
C GLU A 153 -4.74 -5.40 -13.35
N MET A 154 -6.02 -5.15 -13.08
CA MET A 154 -6.70 -3.93 -13.45
C MET A 154 -6.08 -2.70 -12.77
N ILE A 155 -5.91 -2.72 -11.45
CA ILE A 155 -5.39 -1.53 -10.76
C ILE A 155 -3.94 -1.24 -11.11
N ARG A 156 -3.16 -2.23 -11.56
CA ARG A 156 -1.80 -2.01 -12.08
C ARG A 156 -1.76 -1.24 -13.39
N SER A 157 -2.86 -1.22 -14.14
CA SER A 157 -2.98 -0.37 -15.32
C SER A 157 -3.31 1.10 -14.98
N LEU A 158 -3.62 1.39 -13.71
CA LEU A 158 -3.96 2.73 -13.22
C LEU A 158 -2.72 3.37 -12.56
N PRO A 159 -2.05 4.35 -13.21
CA PRO A 159 -0.76 4.87 -12.73
C PRO A 159 -0.83 5.62 -11.40
N LEU A 160 -2.04 5.97 -10.92
CA LEU A 160 -2.25 6.67 -9.65
C LEU A 160 -2.70 5.74 -8.52
N ILE A 161 -2.77 4.42 -8.75
CA ILE A 161 -2.96 3.43 -7.69
C ILE A 161 -1.60 2.84 -7.28
N ASP A 162 -1.30 2.83 -5.99
CA ASP A 162 0.03 2.45 -5.45
C ASP A 162 0.10 1.00 -4.94
N GLY A 163 -1.03 0.30 -4.87
CA GLY A 163 -1.04 -1.11 -4.47
C GLY A 163 -2.38 -1.59 -3.93
N SER A 164 -2.30 -2.63 -3.09
CA SER A 164 -3.45 -3.31 -2.49
C SER A 164 -3.24 -3.56 -0.99
N MET A 165 -4.33 -3.59 -0.23
CA MET A 165 -4.35 -4.13 1.13
C MET A 165 -5.39 -5.26 1.21
N HIS A 166 -4.99 -6.41 1.75
CA HIS A 166 -5.79 -7.63 1.76
C HIS A 166 -6.58 -7.78 3.07
N PHE A 167 -7.92 -7.75 2.99
CA PHE A 167 -8.80 -7.97 4.13
C PHE A 167 -9.28 -9.44 4.17
N THR A 168 -8.77 -10.29 5.07
CA THR A 168 -7.80 -10.04 6.15
C THR A 168 -6.65 -11.01 6.07
N ALA A 169 -5.56 -10.73 6.80
CA ALA A 169 -4.46 -11.68 6.99
C ALA A 169 -4.95 -13.07 7.46
N SER A 170 -5.94 -13.14 8.38
CA SER A 170 -6.48 -14.44 8.82
C SER A 170 -7.14 -15.20 7.66
N THR A 171 -7.92 -14.52 6.83
CA THR A 171 -8.53 -15.14 5.65
C THR A 171 -7.45 -15.59 4.67
N PHE A 172 -6.53 -14.68 4.33
CA PHE A 172 -5.45 -14.95 3.38
C PHE A 172 -4.64 -16.18 3.78
N LEU A 173 -4.25 -16.28 5.05
CA LEU A 173 -3.53 -17.44 5.59
C LEU A 173 -4.37 -18.72 5.55
N LYS A 174 -5.65 -18.66 5.92
CA LYS A 174 -6.56 -19.83 5.89
C LYS A 174 -6.80 -20.35 4.48
N MET A 175 -6.87 -19.47 3.49
CA MET A 175 -7.05 -19.87 2.08
C MET A 175 -5.82 -20.60 1.52
N GLY A 176 -4.64 -20.35 2.10
CA GLY A 176 -3.39 -20.99 1.69
C GLY A 176 -3.18 -20.91 0.18
N ASP A 177 -2.92 -22.06 -0.44
CA ASP A 177 -2.63 -22.15 -1.87
C ASP A 177 -3.79 -21.82 -2.80
N THR A 178 -5.03 -21.76 -2.31
CA THR A 178 -6.18 -21.36 -3.14
C THR A 178 -6.03 -19.92 -3.64
N LEU A 179 -5.53 -19.01 -2.80
CA LEU A 179 -5.28 -17.62 -3.19
C LEU A 179 -3.79 -17.35 -3.43
N ARG A 180 -2.89 -17.96 -2.65
CA ARG A 180 -1.45 -17.73 -2.76
C ARG A 180 -0.89 -18.10 -4.13
N LYS A 181 -1.20 -19.29 -4.66
CA LYS A 181 -0.66 -19.76 -5.95
C LYS A 181 -0.98 -18.82 -7.12
N PRO A 182 -2.25 -18.47 -7.38
CA PRO A 182 -2.55 -17.60 -8.52
C PRO A 182 -1.92 -16.20 -8.36
N LEU A 183 -1.79 -15.69 -7.13
CA LEU A 183 -1.10 -14.42 -6.89
C LEU A 183 0.39 -14.48 -7.21
N ILE A 184 1.14 -15.46 -6.68
CA ILE A 184 2.59 -15.55 -6.92
C ILE A 184 2.94 -16.03 -8.33
N GLN A 185 2.00 -16.61 -9.06
CA GLN A 185 2.21 -16.97 -10.47
C GLN A 185 2.03 -15.78 -11.42
N LYS A 186 1.21 -14.81 -11.03
CA LYS A 186 0.86 -13.66 -11.86
C LYS A 186 1.21 -12.35 -11.16
N PRO A 187 0.33 -11.68 -10.37
CA PRO A 187 0.63 -10.33 -9.95
C PRO A 187 1.82 -10.25 -9.00
N TYR A 188 1.95 -11.12 -8.02
CA TYR A 188 3.00 -11.07 -7.00
C TYR A 188 4.16 -12.04 -7.30
N LYS A 189 4.54 -12.14 -8.58
CA LYS A 189 5.60 -13.04 -9.05
C LYS A 189 6.98 -12.70 -8.47
N TYR A 190 7.27 -11.42 -8.32
CA TYR A 190 8.56 -10.93 -7.86
C TYR A 190 8.44 -10.29 -6.48
N ILE A 191 9.56 -10.27 -5.75
CA ILE A 191 9.65 -9.55 -4.48
C ILE A 191 9.37 -8.07 -4.77
N ALA A 192 8.49 -7.47 -3.98
CA ALA A 192 8.18 -6.05 -4.06
C ALA A 192 8.63 -5.35 -2.77
N LEU A 193 9.20 -4.16 -2.92
CA LEU A 193 9.51 -3.29 -1.79
C LEU A 193 8.26 -2.47 -1.44
N ALA A 194 8.15 -2.06 -0.18
CA ALA A 194 7.15 -1.08 0.19
C ALA A 194 7.48 0.26 -0.48
N PRO A 195 6.50 0.97 -1.06
CA PRO A 195 6.77 2.23 -1.77
C PRO A 195 7.29 3.29 -0.80
N GLU A 196 8.24 4.11 -1.27
CA GLU A 196 8.75 5.24 -0.50
C GLU A 196 7.61 6.16 -0.06
N ALA A 197 7.58 6.53 1.22
CA ALA A 197 6.59 7.45 1.76
C ALA A 197 6.81 8.88 1.23
N SER A 198 5.76 9.51 0.70
CA SER A 198 5.86 10.78 -0.05
C SER A 198 5.48 12.02 0.76
N ARG A 199 4.78 11.87 1.89
CA ARG A 199 4.20 12.96 2.69
C ARG A 199 4.77 13.08 4.11
N ILE A 200 5.78 12.28 4.43
CA ILE A 200 6.46 12.27 5.73
C ILE A 200 7.88 12.83 5.63
N THR A 201 8.52 13.07 6.77
CA THR A 201 9.95 13.42 6.81
C THR A 201 10.80 12.23 6.36
N LYS A 202 11.50 12.38 5.23
CA LYS A 202 12.34 11.32 4.65
C LYS A 202 13.61 11.11 5.46
N ILE A 203 13.95 9.85 5.69
CA ILE A 203 15.24 9.44 6.25
C ILE A 203 16.11 8.93 5.11
N VAL A 204 17.24 9.59 4.85
CA VAL A 204 18.18 9.19 3.78
C VAL A 204 19.19 8.18 4.35
N PRO A 205 19.25 6.95 3.83
CA PRO A 205 20.26 5.96 4.22
C PRO A 205 21.57 6.15 3.47
N GLN A 206 22.69 5.81 4.12
CA GLN A 206 23.95 5.63 3.44
C GLN A 206 23.98 4.29 2.70
N SER A 207 24.79 4.21 1.64
CA SER A 207 25.08 2.91 1.02
C SER A 207 25.67 1.94 2.05
N PRO A 208 25.39 0.64 1.94
CA PRO A 208 26.17 -0.38 2.63
C PRO A 208 27.66 -0.23 2.33
N ILE A 209 28.52 -0.70 3.23
CA ILE A 209 29.97 -0.57 3.12
C ILE A 209 30.59 -1.98 3.05
N ASN A 210 31.73 -2.12 2.36
CA ASN A 210 32.51 -3.36 2.32
C ASN A 210 31.68 -4.60 1.89
N ALA A 211 30.83 -4.46 0.86
CA ALA A 211 30.07 -5.58 0.31
C ALA A 211 30.99 -6.56 -0.42
N ILE A 212 31.22 -7.71 0.18
CA ILE A 212 32.12 -8.75 -0.32
C ILE A 212 31.40 -10.08 -0.51
N VAL A 213 31.90 -10.87 -1.45
CA VAL A 213 31.52 -12.26 -1.66
C VAL A 213 32.73 -13.14 -1.36
N THR A 214 32.55 -14.17 -0.53
CA THR A 214 33.55 -15.21 -0.27
C THR A 214 33.00 -16.60 -0.61
N ILE A 215 33.87 -17.49 -1.08
CA ILE A 215 33.54 -18.88 -1.37
C ILE A 215 34.13 -19.77 -0.26
N GLU A 216 33.25 -20.45 0.48
CA GLU A 216 33.59 -21.31 1.61
C GLU A 216 33.12 -22.74 1.30
N GLY A 217 33.96 -23.52 0.63
CA GLY A 217 33.62 -24.86 0.16
C GLY A 217 32.49 -24.82 -0.88
N SER A 218 31.35 -25.44 -0.57
CA SER A 218 30.15 -25.43 -1.43
C SER A 218 29.21 -24.25 -1.17
N LYS A 219 29.50 -23.41 -0.16
CA LYS A 219 28.71 -22.24 0.18
C LYS A 219 29.36 -20.97 -0.34
N THR A 220 28.52 -20.02 -0.73
CA THR A 220 28.93 -18.65 -1.00
C THR A 220 28.34 -17.74 0.06
N ARG A 221 29.15 -16.85 0.60
CA ARG A 221 28.74 -15.89 1.61
C ARG A 221 28.83 -14.48 1.05
N LEU A 222 27.71 -13.77 1.09
CA LEU A 222 27.65 -12.33 0.88
C LEU A 222 27.70 -11.66 2.25
N ALA A 223 28.57 -10.68 2.44
CA ALA A 223 28.69 -9.95 3.70
C ALA A 223 28.93 -8.46 3.44
N TRP A 224 28.40 -7.61 4.30
CA TRP A 224 28.53 -6.15 4.22
C TRP A 224 28.47 -5.53 5.61
N GLN A 225 28.69 -4.23 5.68
CA GLN A 225 28.53 -3.41 6.88
C GLN A 225 27.38 -2.42 6.67
N ALA A 226 26.60 -2.20 7.72
CA ALA A 226 25.55 -1.20 7.73
C ALA A 226 26.17 0.21 7.77
N GLY A 227 25.67 1.10 6.91
CA GLY A 227 25.89 2.54 7.01
C GLY A 227 24.85 3.22 7.91
N ALA A 228 24.95 4.54 8.04
CA ALA A 228 23.98 5.30 8.82
C ALA A 228 22.56 5.20 8.23
N ASN A 229 21.55 5.12 9.11
CA ASN A 229 20.12 5.01 8.79
C ASN A 229 19.70 3.77 7.98
N ASN A 230 20.53 2.72 7.94
CA ASN A 230 20.18 1.47 7.27
C ASN A 230 19.24 0.64 8.15
N HIS A 231 18.05 0.36 7.64
CA HIS A 231 17.03 -0.43 8.34
C HIS A 231 16.85 -1.82 7.72
N LYS A 232 16.89 -1.92 6.39
CA LYS A 232 16.85 -3.18 5.63
C LYS A 232 17.85 -3.11 4.47
N PHE A 233 18.15 -4.26 3.89
CA PHE A 233 19.03 -4.40 2.74
C PHE A 233 18.34 -5.14 1.62
N VAL A 234 18.55 -4.67 0.39
CA VAL A 234 18.02 -5.31 -0.82
C VAL A 234 19.21 -5.77 -1.65
N ILE A 235 19.28 -7.08 -1.87
CA ILE A 235 20.28 -7.69 -2.72
C ILE A 235 19.65 -7.87 -4.10
N TYR A 236 20.36 -7.37 -5.10
CA TYR A 236 19.97 -7.48 -6.49
C TYR A 236 20.84 -8.49 -7.23
N LYS A 237 20.27 -9.12 -8.26
CA LYS A 237 20.94 -10.05 -9.17
C LYS A 237 20.74 -9.58 -10.59
N PHE A 238 21.84 -9.32 -11.29
CA PHE A 238 21.85 -8.90 -12.69
C PHE A 238 22.69 -9.84 -13.53
N SER A 239 22.34 -10.02 -14.81
CA SER A 239 23.26 -10.64 -15.76
C SER A 239 24.57 -9.87 -15.79
N LYS A 240 25.70 -10.57 -15.90
CA LYS A 240 27.03 -9.97 -15.87
C LYS A 240 27.15 -8.86 -16.94
N GLY A 241 27.64 -7.69 -16.53
CA GLY A 241 27.74 -6.51 -17.40
C GLY A 241 26.44 -5.74 -17.66
N LYS A 242 25.32 -6.13 -17.04
CA LYS A 242 24.00 -5.48 -17.21
C LYS A 242 23.37 -5.04 -15.87
N MET A 243 24.15 -4.37 -15.03
CA MET A 243 23.64 -3.79 -13.78
C MET A 243 23.04 -2.42 -14.06
N THR A 244 21.73 -2.39 -14.32
CA THR A 244 21.05 -1.19 -14.85
C THR A 244 19.85 -0.78 -13.99
N ASP A 245 18.76 -1.52 -14.06
CA ASP A 245 17.46 -1.10 -13.54
C ASP A 245 17.15 -1.70 -12.17
N PHE A 246 17.44 -0.92 -11.12
CA PHE A 246 17.12 -1.27 -9.72
C PHE A 246 15.64 -1.06 -9.37
N SER A 247 14.85 -0.41 -10.25
CA SER A 247 13.40 -0.27 -10.07
C SER A 247 12.63 -1.50 -10.54
N ASN A 248 13.24 -2.34 -11.38
CA ASN A 248 12.64 -3.58 -11.82
C ASN A 248 12.74 -4.67 -10.74
N SER A 249 11.58 -5.04 -10.18
CA SER A 249 11.43 -6.08 -9.15
C SER A 249 12.00 -7.46 -9.54
N GLU A 250 12.12 -7.77 -10.83
CA GLU A 250 12.73 -9.03 -11.29
C GLU A 250 14.19 -9.16 -10.86
N ASN A 251 14.87 -8.04 -10.67
CA ASN A 251 16.27 -7.99 -10.27
C ASN A 251 16.43 -8.14 -8.76
N ILE A 252 15.36 -8.07 -7.96
CA ILE A 252 15.44 -8.27 -6.50
C ILE A 252 15.65 -9.75 -6.22
N TYR A 253 16.82 -10.07 -5.69
CA TYR A 253 17.20 -11.43 -5.32
C TYR A 253 16.80 -11.77 -3.90
N TYR A 254 17.02 -10.85 -2.95
CA TYR A 254 16.75 -11.09 -1.54
C TYR A 254 16.58 -9.78 -0.77
N VAL A 255 15.79 -9.81 0.30
CA VAL A 255 15.61 -8.67 1.22
C VAL A 255 15.82 -9.17 2.65
N THR A 256 16.64 -8.46 3.44
CA THR A 256 16.95 -8.86 4.81
C THR A 256 17.25 -7.68 5.72
N THR A 257 17.17 -7.90 7.04
CA THR A 257 17.69 -7.00 8.08
C THR A 257 19.10 -7.39 8.54
N ASP A 258 19.56 -8.60 8.18
CA ASP A 258 20.89 -9.08 8.53
C ASP A 258 21.97 -8.38 7.69
N THR A 259 23.23 -8.48 8.11
CA THR A 259 24.40 -7.95 7.37
C THR A 259 25.19 -9.02 6.62
N LYS A 260 24.62 -10.21 6.48
CA LYS A 260 25.19 -11.34 5.75
C LYS A 260 24.09 -12.24 5.18
N LEU A 261 24.41 -12.93 4.10
CA LEU A 261 23.57 -13.97 3.50
C LEU A 261 24.44 -15.15 3.08
N GLU A 262 24.08 -16.35 3.53
CA GLU A 262 24.68 -17.61 3.04
C GLU A 262 23.79 -18.21 1.96
N VAL A 263 24.38 -18.53 0.81
CA VAL A 263 23.70 -19.13 -0.34
C VAL A 263 24.47 -20.34 -0.83
N SER A 264 23.78 -21.45 -1.03
CA SER A 264 24.35 -22.61 -1.73
C SER A 264 24.37 -22.35 -3.24
N ASN A 265 25.51 -22.55 -3.89
CA ASN A 265 25.67 -22.47 -5.36
C ASN A 265 25.29 -21.10 -5.98
N LEU A 266 25.78 -20.00 -5.42
CA LEU A 266 25.57 -18.68 -6.03
C LEU A 266 26.27 -18.61 -7.39
N ASP A 267 25.52 -18.34 -8.47
CA ASP A 267 26.10 -18.22 -9.81
C ASP A 267 26.83 -16.88 -9.96
N LEU A 268 28.14 -16.90 -9.75
CA LEU A 268 29.06 -15.77 -9.95
C LEU A 268 29.65 -15.72 -11.37
N LYS A 269 29.43 -16.76 -12.18
CA LYS A 269 29.95 -16.84 -13.55
C LYS A 269 29.11 -15.97 -14.49
N ASN A 270 27.79 -16.11 -14.41
CA ASN A 270 26.86 -15.47 -15.33
C ASN A 270 26.19 -14.22 -14.76
N TYR A 271 26.28 -14.00 -13.44
CA TYR A 271 25.60 -12.90 -12.76
C TYR A 271 26.55 -12.05 -11.93
N SER A 272 26.12 -10.82 -11.68
CA SER A 272 26.70 -9.87 -10.73
C SER A 272 25.65 -9.49 -9.71
N TYR A 273 26.08 -9.27 -8.48
CA TYR A 273 25.19 -8.95 -7.37
C TYR A 273 25.49 -7.55 -6.87
N ALA A 274 24.45 -6.81 -6.51
CA ALA A 274 24.55 -5.51 -5.88
C ALA A 274 23.71 -5.47 -4.62
N ILE A 275 23.94 -4.47 -3.78
CA ILE A 275 23.20 -4.25 -2.56
C ILE A 275 22.91 -2.76 -2.36
N THR A 276 21.70 -2.48 -1.91
CA THR A 276 21.26 -1.18 -1.41
C THR A 276 20.82 -1.34 0.05
N ALA A 277 20.63 -0.21 0.73
CA ALA A 277 19.95 -0.14 2.00
C ALA A 277 18.65 0.65 1.88
N LEU A 278 17.62 0.21 2.60
CA LEU A 278 16.39 0.97 2.81
C LEU A 278 16.43 1.59 4.20
N SER A 279 16.01 2.85 4.30
CA SER A 279 15.73 3.48 5.59
C SER A 279 14.39 3.03 6.15
N GLN A 280 14.06 3.48 7.36
CA GLN A 280 12.75 3.27 7.96
C GLN A 280 11.61 3.84 7.09
N THR A 281 11.85 4.94 6.37
CA THR A 281 10.89 5.60 5.47
C THR A 281 10.86 5.00 4.06
N GLN A 282 11.51 3.84 3.86
CA GLN A 282 11.64 3.15 2.57
C GLN A 282 12.37 3.97 1.49
N THR A 283 13.14 4.99 1.88
CA THR A 283 14.07 5.65 0.95
C THR A 283 15.24 4.69 0.73
N GLU A 284 15.63 4.51 -0.53
CA GLU A 284 16.68 3.57 -0.92
C GLU A 284 18.01 4.29 -1.17
N SER A 285 19.11 3.72 -0.68
CA SER A 285 20.46 4.24 -0.89
C SER A 285 20.93 4.02 -2.32
N THR A 286 22.01 4.70 -2.72
CA THR A 286 22.76 4.32 -3.92
C THR A 286 23.25 2.86 -3.81
N PRO A 287 23.18 2.07 -4.90
CA PRO A 287 23.64 0.69 -4.89
C PRO A 287 25.16 0.59 -4.87
N ILE A 288 25.67 -0.48 -4.26
CA ILE A 288 27.05 -0.90 -4.42
C ILE A 288 27.14 -2.34 -4.93
N GLN A 289 28.14 -2.63 -5.74
CA GLN A 289 28.38 -3.96 -6.27
C GLN A 289 29.17 -4.81 -5.25
N PHE A 290 28.80 -6.08 -5.11
CA PHE A 290 29.60 -7.04 -4.37
C PHE A 290 30.92 -7.36 -5.08
N ILE A 291 32.02 -7.34 -4.34
CA ILE A 291 33.36 -7.66 -4.83
C ILE A 291 33.74 -9.08 -4.37
N LEU A 292 34.14 -9.94 -5.30
CA LEU A 292 34.67 -11.26 -4.96
C LEU A 292 36.04 -11.10 -4.30
N LYS A 293 36.21 -11.73 -3.14
CA LYS A 293 37.46 -11.76 -2.37
C LYS A 293 38.01 -13.17 -2.29
#